data_AF-A0A0H3PC67-F1
#
_entry.id   AF-A0A0H3PC67-F1
#
_cell.length_a   1.000
_cell.length_b   1.000
_cell.length_c   1.000
_cell.angle_alpha   90.00
_cell.angle_beta   90.00
_cell.angle_gamma   90.00
#
_symmetry.space_group_name_H-M   'P 1'
#
loop_
_entity.id
_entity.type
_entity.pdbx_description
1 polymer ?
#
loop_
_entity_poly.entity_id
_entity_poly.type
_entity_poly.pdbx_seq_one_letter_code
_entity_poly.pdbx_strand_id
1 'polypeptide(L)' 'MVHPNVLRNVGIDPNEYSGFAVGMGVERLTMLRYNVTDLRSFFENDLRFLKQFK' A
#
# COMPACT_ATOMS: atom_id res chain seq x y z
N MET A 1 -4.79 15.58 1.04
CA MET A 1 -6.12 15.88 0.47
C MET A 1 -6.13 15.47 -0.98
N VAL A 2 -7.23 14.89 -1.46
CA VAL A 2 -7.41 14.53 -2.87
C VAL A 2 -7.36 15.81 -3.71
N HIS A 3 -6.63 15.78 -4.82
CA HIS A 3 -6.42 16.96 -5.65
C HIS A 3 -7.72 17.34 -6.40
N PRO A 4 -8.11 18.63 -6.49
CA PRO A 4 -9.33 19.08 -7.15
C PRO A 4 -9.53 18.59 -8.60
N ASN A 5 -8.45 18.47 -9.37
CA ASN A 5 -8.51 17.89 -10.72
C ASN A 5 -9.00 16.42 -10.72
N VAL A 6 -8.68 15.63 -9.69
CA VAL A 6 -9.16 14.23 -9.59
C VAL A 6 -10.67 14.22 -9.39
N LEU A 7 -11.19 15.10 -8.53
CA LEU A 7 -12.63 15.25 -8.31
C LEU A 7 -13.35 15.72 -9.58
N ARG A 8 -12.80 16.75 -10.25
CA ARG A 8 -13.34 17.24 -11.54
C ARG A 8 -13.40 16.15 -12.61
N ASN A 9 -12.36 15.31 -12.71
CA ASN A 9 -12.29 14.25 -13.71
C ASN A 9 -13.36 13.16 -13.53
N VAL A 10 -14.01 13.08 -12.37
CA VAL A 10 -15.13 12.16 -12.10
C VAL A 10 -16.46 12.90 -11.89
N GLY A 11 -16.53 14.18 -12.26
CA GLY A 11 -17.76 14.98 -12.18
C GLY A 11 -18.13 15.49 -10.79
N ILE A 12 -17.19 15.55 -9.85
CA ILE A 12 -17.40 16.08 -8.49
C ILE A 12 -16.86 17.51 -8.41
N ASP A 13 -17.67 18.47 -7.94
CA ASP A 13 -17.24 19.86 -7.71
C ASP A 13 -16.35 19.95 -6.46
N PRO A 14 -15.07 20.32 -6.59
CA PRO A 14 -14.15 20.46 -5.46
C PRO A 14 -14.42 21.65 -4.53
N ASN A 15 -15.35 22.55 -4.88
CA ASN A 15 -15.78 23.63 -3.98
C ASN A 15 -16.88 23.18 -2.99
N GLU A 16 -17.65 22.16 -3.35
CA GLU A 16 -18.68 21.57 -2.50
C GLU A 16 -18.13 20.37 -1.72
N TYR A 17 -17.28 19.54 -2.36
CA TYR A 17 -16.74 18.32 -1.77
C TYR A 17 -15.22 18.34 -1.68
N SER A 18 -14.71 17.82 -0.56
CA SER A 18 -13.29 17.54 -0.38
C SER A 18 -13.09 16.06 -0.05
N GLY A 19 -11.89 15.53 -0.33
CA GLY A 19 -11.57 14.13 -0.12
C GLY A 19 -10.21 13.92 0.53
N PHE A 20 -10.06 12.78 1.19
CA PHE A 20 -8.79 12.29 1.72
C PHE A 20 -8.53 10.89 1.20
N ALA A 21 -7.27 10.59 0.90
CA ALA A 21 -6.83 9.29 0.40
C ALA A 21 -5.46 8.96 0.98
N VAL A 22 -5.26 7.68 1.30
CA VAL A 22 -3.98 7.12 1.77
C VAL A 22 -3.71 5.80 1.09
N GLY A 23 -2.43 5.46 0.95
CA GLY A 23 -1.99 4.19 0.42
C GLY A 23 -0.82 3.66 1.26
N MET A 24 -0.76 2.34 1.41
CA MET A 24 0.33 1.66 2.08
C MET A 24 0.73 0.41 1.29
N GLY A 25 2.03 0.15 1.21
CA GLY A 25 2.56 -1.07 0.60
C GLY A 25 2.61 -2.20 1.63
N VAL A 26 1.91 -3.30 1.35
CA VAL A 26 1.82 -4.45 2.27
C VAL A 26 3.20 -5.06 2.51
N GLU A 27 4.01 -5.20 1.46
CA GLU A 27 5.35 -5.76 1.53
C GLU A 27 6.26 -4.90 2.40
N ARG A 28 6.21 -3.57 2.23
CA ARG A 28 7.05 -2.64 3.01
C ARG A 28 6.69 -2.67 4.49
N LEU A 29 5.40 -2.70 4.83
CA LEU A 29 4.96 -2.82 6.22
C LEU A 29 5.37 -4.17 6.82
N THR A 30 5.23 -5.24 6.04
CA THR A 30 5.62 -6.60 6.45
C THR A 30 7.13 -6.70 6.70
N MET A 31 7.95 -6.12 5.82
CA MET A 31 9.40 -6.06 5.99
C MET A 31 9.81 -5.34 7.28
N LEU A 32 9.16 -4.22 7.61
CA LEU A 32 9.43 -3.50 8.86
C LEU A 32 8.96 -4.28 10.09
N ARG A 33 7.77 -4.90 10.02
CA ARG A 33 7.18 -5.65 11.14
C ARG A 33 7.96 -6.91 11.49
N TYR A 34 8.42 -7.64 10.48
CA TYR A 34 9.07 -8.94 10.64
C TYR A 34 10.58 -8.91 10.36
N ASN A 35 11.13 -7.71 10.16
CA ASN A 35 12.55 -7.50 9.85
C ASN A 35 13.04 -8.32 8.63
N VAL A 36 12.20 -8.46 7.61
CA VAL A 36 12.59 -9.10 6.35
C VAL A 36 13.46 -8.13 5.55
N THR A 37 14.68 -8.56 5.20
CA THR A 37 15.69 -7.70 4.57
C THR A 37 15.63 -7.71 3.05
N ASP A 38 15.03 -8.74 2.44
CA ASP A 38 14.94 -8.90 0.98
C ASP A 38 13.49 -9.04 0.52
N LEU A 39 13.05 -8.15 -0.38
CA LEU A 39 11.71 -8.15 -0.97
C LEU A 39 11.45 -9.40 -1.84
N ARG A 40 12.50 -9.99 -2.43
CA ARG A 40 12.36 -11.15 -3.32
C ARG A 40 11.85 -12.39 -2.61
N SER A 41 12.13 -12.51 -1.31
CA SER A 41 11.69 -13.64 -0.50
C SER A 41 10.17 -13.82 -0.48
N PHE A 42 9.38 -12.76 -0.72
CA PHE A 42 7.92 -12.88 -0.84
C PHE A 42 7.45 -13.56 -2.13
N PHE A 43 8.28 -13.60 -3.18
CA PHE A 43 7.91 -14.12 -4.51
C PHE A 43 8.55 -15.49 -4.81
N GLU A 44 9.62 -15.86 -4.11
CA GLU A 44 10.35 -17.12 -4.33
C GLU A 44 9.63 -18.36 -3.79
N ASN A 45 8.63 -18.19 -2.90
CA ASN A 45 7.86 -19.28 -2.29
C ASN A 45 8.73 -20.35 -1.58
N ASP A 46 9.88 -19.96 -1.03
CA ASP A 46 10.76 -20.87 -0.30
C ASP A 46 10.11 -21.33 1.01
N LEU A 47 9.93 -22.64 1.17
CA LEU A 47 9.36 -23.24 2.38
C LEU A 47 10.15 -22.87 3.65
N ARG A 48 11.46 -22.59 3.57
CA ARG A 48 12.28 -22.15 4.70
C ARG A 48 11.91 -20.74 5.16
N PHE A 49 11.55 -19.86 4.22
CA PHE A 49 11.04 -18.53 4.52
C PHE A 49 9.62 -18.62 5.10
N LEU A 50 8.73 -19.33 4.42
CA LEU A 50 7.32 -19.44 4.81
C LEU A 50 7.13 -20.06 6.20
N LYS A 51 7.96 -21.04 6.57
CA LYS A 51 7.90 -21.69 7.90
C LYS A 51 8.23 -20.75 9.08
N GLN A 52 8.80 -19.57 8.85
CA GLN A 52 9.10 -18.59 9.89
C GLN A 52 7.82 -17.90 10.41
N PHE A 53 6.73 -17.97 9.65
CA PHE A 53 5.45 -17.33 9.96
C PHE A 53 4.40 -18.44 10.15
N LYS A 54 4.10 -18.79 11.39
CA LYS A 54 3.01 -19.70 11.77
C LYS A 54 1.86 -18.93 12.38
#